data_AF-A0A1H1F6V8-F1
#
_entry.id   AF-A0A1H1F6V8-F1
#
_cell.length_a   1.000
_cell.length_b   1.000
_cell.length_c   1.000
_cell.angle_alpha   90.00
_cell.angle_beta   90.00
_cell.angle_gamma   90.00
#
_symmetry.space_group_name_H-M   'P 1'
#
loop_
_entity.id
_entity.type
_entity.pdbx_description
1 polymer ?
#
loop_
_entity_poly.entity_id
_entity_poly.type
_entity_poly.pdbx_seq_one_letter_code
_entity_poly.pdbx_strand_id
1 'polypeptide(L)'
;MALNGYDINPAACQGILTNVETEAEDIATKRSNLSDEVDNAVEACKSRQIGSALIDLWNNVLAIQCEAATTRIENAAGGVRGAVNAYVIGDEDMAENSRKQVTDLPDISIEDAKK
;
A
#
# COMPACT_ATOMS: atom_id res chain seq x y z
N MET A 1 -15.52 11.45 -4.76
CA MET A 1 -15.65 12.92 -4.93
C MET A 1 -14.35 13.41 -5.56
N ALA A 2 -14.38 14.20 -6.65
CA ALA A 2 -13.15 14.59 -7.33
C ALA A 2 -12.43 15.70 -6.55
N LEU A 3 -11.20 15.44 -6.08
CA LEU A 3 -10.37 16.45 -5.41
C LEU A 3 -9.47 17.11 -6.48
N ASN A 4 -9.62 18.40 -6.74
CA ASN A 4 -8.82 19.16 -7.73
C ASN A 4 -8.74 18.51 -9.14
N GLY A 5 -9.83 17.90 -9.60
CA GLY A 5 -9.88 17.23 -10.92
C GLY A 5 -9.34 15.80 -10.95
N TYR A 6 -8.87 15.28 -9.81
CA TYR A 6 -8.55 13.86 -9.65
C TYR A 6 -9.76 13.09 -9.14
N ASP A 7 -10.17 12.06 -9.88
CA ASP A 7 -11.17 11.09 -9.43
C ASP A 7 -10.47 9.95 -8.70
N ILE A 8 -10.65 9.90 -7.38
CA ILE A 8 -10.07 8.86 -6.53
C ILE A 8 -11.17 7.85 -6.26
N ASN A 9 -10.89 6.58 -6.55
CA ASN A 9 -11.76 5.46 -6.26
C ASN A 9 -11.18 4.66 -5.06
N PRO A 10 -11.69 4.88 -3.83
CA PRO A 10 -11.19 4.21 -2.64
C PRO A 10 -11.26 2.68 -2.72
N ALA A 11 -12.31 2.14 -3.36
CA ALA A 11 -12.47 0.70 -3.52
C ALA A 11 -11.41 0.10 -4.45
N ALA A 12 -11.08 0.78 -5.55
CA ALA A 12 -9.98 0.37 -6.42
C ALA A 12 -8.62 0.44 -5.70
N CYS A 13 -8.40 1.49 -4.92
CA CYS A 13 -7.19 1.62 -4.10
C CYS A 13 -7.07 0.51 -3.04
N GLN A 14 -8.17 0.13 -2.38
CA GLN A 14 -8.19 -1.00 -1.45
C GLN A 14 -7.87 -2.32 -2.16
N GLY A 15 -8.45 -2.57 -3.33
CA GLY A 15 -8.14 -3.78 -4.11
C GLY A 15 -6.66 -3.88 -4.49
N ILE A 16 -6.05 -2.77 -4.92
CA ILE A 16 -4.60 -2.72 -5.20
C ILE A 16 -3.80 -2.95 -3.92
N LEU A 17 -4.18 -2.33 -2.81
CA LEU A 17 -3.51 -2.50 -1.52
C LEU A 17 -3.52 -3.96 -1.07
N THR A 18 -4.67 -4.65 -1.16
CA THR A 18 -4.78 -6.07 -0.86
C THR A 18 -3.83 -6.91 -1.71
N ASN A 19 -3.74 -6.65 -3.03
CA ASN A 19 -2.81 -7.36 -3.90
C ASN A 19 -1.36 -7.15 -3.48
N VAL A 20 -0.97 -5.91 -3.15
CA VAL A 20 0.38 -5.57 -2.69
C VAL A 20 0.71 -6.29 -1.37
N GLU A 21 -0.23 -6.31 -0.44
CA GLU A 21 -0.06 -7.00 0.85
C GLU A 21 0.08 -8.51 0.66
N THR A 22 -0.72 -9.13 -0.21
CA THR A 22 -0.57 -10.55 -0.55
C THR A 22 0.79 -10.86 -1.18
N GLU A 23 1.27 -10.03 -2.12
CA GLU A 23 2.61 -10.22 -2.68
C GLU A 23 3.73 -9.98 -1.66
N ALA A 24 3.50 -9.10 -0.68
CA ALA A 24 4.46 -8.80 0.38
C ALA A 24 4.65 -9.98 1.34
N GLU A 25 3.62 -10.77 1.61
CA GLU A 25 3.69 -11.98 2.45
C GLU A 25 4.73 -12.99 1.90
N ASP A 26 4.86 -13.06 0.57
CA ASP A 26 5.80 -13.97 -0.10
C ASP A 26 7.26 -13.51 -0.07
N ILE A 27 7.54 -12.25 0.29
CA ILE A 27 8.89 -11.67 0.19
C ILE A 27 9.87 -12.38 1.12
N ALA A 28 9.44 -12.72 2.35
CA ALA A 28 10.29 -13.44 3.29
C ALA A 28 10.70 -14.82 2.75
N THR A 29 9.75 -15.56 2.17
CA THR A 29 10.01 -16.85 1.51
C THR A 29 10.95 -16.68 0.32
N LYS A 30 10.71 -15.69 -0.56
CA LYS A 30 11.58 -15.42 -1.72
C LYS A 30 13.00 -15.04 -1.32
N ARG A 31 13.16 -14.28 -0.23
CA ARG A 31 14.47 -13.94 0.33
C ARG A 31 15.19 -15.16 0.87
N SER A 32 14.49 -16.03 1.61
CA SER A 32 15.06 -17.30 2.10
C SER A 32 15.54 -18.14 0.93
N ASN A 33 14.68 -18.35 -0.08
CA ASN A 33 15.04 -19.11 -1.27
C ASN A 33 16.26 -18.52 -1.99
N LEU A 34 16.34 -17.19 -2.11
CA LEU A 34 17.51 -16.54 -2.72
C LEU A 34 18.79 -16.78 -1.92
N SER A 35 18.71 -16.78 -0.59
CA SER A 35 19.85 -17.13 0.28
C SER A 35 20.32 -18.56 0.02
N ASP A 36 19.37 -19.50 0.00
CA ASP A 36 19.65 -20.92 -0.22
C ASP A 36 20.29 -21.16 -1.61
N GLU A 37 19.81 -20.44 -2.64
CA GLU A 37 20.40 -20.51 -3.98
C GLU A 37 21.83 -19.93 -4.04
N VAL A 38 22.14 -18.91 -3.23
CA VAL A 38 23.53 -18.43 -3.10
C VAL A 38 24.40 -19.50 -2.46
N ASP A 39 23.94 -20.15 -1.39
CA ASP A 39 24.67 -21.23 -0.73
C ASP A 39 24.91 -22.40 -1.69
N ASN A 40 23.88 -22.80 -2.44
CA ASN A 40 23.99 -23.82 -3.50
C ASN A 40 25.03 -23.43 -4.57
N ALA A 41 25.05 -22.16 -4.98
CA ALA A 41 26.02 -21.65 -5.96
C ALA A 41 27.46 -21.66 -5.42
N VAL A 42 27.64 -21.35 -4.13
CA VAL A 42 28.94 -21.42 -3.44
C VAL A 42 29.46 -22.85 -3.45
N GLU A 43 28.62 -23.83 -3.09
CA GLU A 43 28.98 -25.25 -3.11
C GLU A 43 29.32 -25.74 -4.52
N ALA A 44 28.56 -25.32 -5.53
CA ALA A 44 28.75 -25.72 -6.92
C ALA A 44 30.04 -25.17 -7.56
N CYS A 45 30.47 -23.95 -7.18
CA CYS A 45 31.61 -23.28 -7.81
C CYS A 45 32.97 -23.97 -7.56
N LYS A 46 33.09 -24.82 -6.53
CA LYS A 46 34.32 -25.56 -6.16
C LYS A 46 35.59 -24.69 -6.12
N SER A 47 35.43 -23.38 -5.91
CA SER A 47 36.49 -22.37 -5.90
C SER A 47 36.29 -21.47 -4.70
N ARG A 48 37.28 -21.44 -3.80
CA ARG A 48 37.22 -20.64 -2.57
C ARG A 48 37.07 -19.15 -2.85
N GLN A 49 37.73 -18.64 -3.90
CA GLN A 49 37.68 -17.22 -4.24
C GLN A 49 36.30 -16.82 -4.78
N ILE A 50 35.70 -17.64 -5.65
CA ILE A 50 34.36 -17.40 -6.19
C ILE A 50 33.31 -17.55 -5.10
N GLY A 51 33.42 -18.59 -4.26
CA GLY A 51 32.53 -18.78 -3.11
C GLY A 51 32.56 -17.61 -2.14
N SER A 52 33.76 -17.10 -1.79
CA SER A 52 33.89 -15.89 -0.97
C SER A 52 33.22 -14.68 -1.60
N ALA A 53 33.41 -14.46 -2.91
CA ALA A 53 32.79 -13.34 -3.61
C ALA A 53 31.26 -13.42 -3.66
N LEU A 54 30.68 -14.62 -3.74
CA LEU A 54 29.23 -14.84 -3.68
C LEU A 54 28.68 -14.55 -2.28
N ILE A 55 29.37 -15.01 -1.24
CA ILE A 55 29.03 -14.69 0.16
C ILE A 55 29.11 -13.17 0.40
N ASP A 56 30.16 -12.53 -0.10
CA ASP A 56 30.33 -11.08 -0.01
C ASP A 56 29.23 -10.32 -0.77
N LEU A 57 28.84 -10.80 -1.96
CA LEU A 57 27.72 -10.24 -2.72
C LEU A 57 26.41 -10.34 -1.95
N TRP A 58 26.15 -11.50 -1.33
CA TRP A 58 24.96 -11.69 -0.50
C TRP A 58 24.93 -10.71 0.67
N ASN A 59 25.98 -10.71 1.49
CA ASN A 59 26.03 -9.94 2.72
C ASN A 59 26.05 -8.42 2.49
N ASN A 60 26.79 -7.97 1.47
CA ASN A 60 27.02 -6.53 1.26
C ASN A 60 26.01 -5.89 0.30
N VAL A 61 25.28 -6.68 -0.49
CA VAL A 61 24.36 -6.14 -1.50
C VAL A 61 22.99 -6.78 -1.39
N LEU A 62 22.87 -8.09 -1.64
CA LEU A 62 21.55 -8.70 -1.85
C LEU A 62 20.69 -8.67 -0.58
N ALA A 63 21.26 -9.01 0.57
CA ALA A 63 20.53 -9.00 1.85
C ALA A 63 20.02 -7.59 2.19
N ILE A 64 20.87 -6.57 2.00
CA ILE A 64 20.53 -5.16 2.26
C ILE A 64 19.43 -4.68 1.31
N GLN A 65 19.53 -5.03 0.02
CA GLN A 65 18.53 -4.62 -0.97
C GLN A 65 17.18 -5.31 -0.74
N CYS A 66 17.18 -6.57 -0.30
CA CYS A 66 15.96 -7.27 0.08
C CYS A 66 15.28 -6.57 1.27
N GLU A 67 16.04 -6.25 2.31
CA GLU A 67 15.52 -5.51 3.47
C GLU A 67 14.94 -4.14 3.06
N ALA A 68 15.69 -3.38 2.27
CA ALA A 68 15.26 -2.07 1.79
C ALA A 68 14.00 -2.15 0.92
N ALA A 69 13.86 -3.20 0.10
CA ALA A 69 12.66 -3.43 -0.69
C ALA A 69 11.44 -3.72 0.20
N THR A 70 11.58 -4.60 1.20
CA THR A 70 10.52 -4.89 2.16
C THR A 70 10.06 -3.62 2.88
N THR A 71 11.00 -2.85 3.43
CA THR A 71 10.67 -1.59 4.13
C THR A 71 9.98 -0.58 3.21
N ARG A 72 10.36 -0.49 1.93
CA ARG A 72 9.70 0.40 0.96
C ARG A 72 8.26 -0.03 0.71
N ILE A 73 8.00 -1.33 0.57
CA ILE A 73 6.67 -1.88 0.35
C ILE A 73 5.78 -1.63 1.57
N GLU A 74 6.28 -1.92 2.78
CA GLU A 74 5.55 -1.68 4.02
C GLU A 74 5.18 -0.20 4.21
N ASN A 75 6.14 0.70 3.98
CA ASN A 75 5.90 2.13 4.08
C ASN A 75 4.90 2.62 3.03
N ALA A 76 5.00 2.13 1.79
CA ALA A 76 4.07 2.48 0.73
C ALA A 76 2.65 1.98 1.03
N ALA A 77 2.51 0.71 1.42
CA ALA A 77 1.23 0.12 1.82
C ALA A 77 0.61 0.86 3.00
N GLY A 78 1.41 1.17 4.03
CA GLY A 78 0.96 1.96 5.19
C GLY A 78 0.49 3.37 4.80
N GLY A 79 1.23 4.05 3.93
CA GLY A 79 0.85 5.38 3.43
C GLY A 79 -0.44 5.37 2.62
N VAL A 80 -0.59 4.39 1.70
CA VAL A 80 -1.81 4.23 0.91
C VAL A 80 -3.01 3.90 1.82
N ARG A 81 -2.83 2.99 2.78
CA ARG A 81 -3.87 2.65 3.74
C ARG A 81 -4.33 3.87 4.52
N GLY A 82 -3.40 4.67 5.03
CA GLY A 82 -3.70 5.92 5.74
C GLY A 82 -4.47 6.91 4.87
N ALA A 83 -4.04 7.10 3.62
CA ALA A 83 -4.72 7.99 2.67
C ALA A 83 -6.14 7.53 2.36
N VAL A 84 -6.34 6.24 2.05
CA VAL A 84 -7.67 5.69 1.76
C VAL A 84 -8.59 5.81 2.96
N ASN A 85 -8.11 5.51 4.16
CA ASN A 85 -8.93 5.61 5.36
C ASN A 85 -9.36 7.06 5.64
N ALA A 86 -8.47 8.03 5.40
CA ALA A 86 -8.81 9.44 5.51
C ALA A 86 -9.90 9.87 4.50
N TYR A 87 -9.88 9.32 3.27
CA TYR A 87 -10.95 9.57 2.30
C TYR A 87 -12.29 9.00 2.74
N VAL A 88 -12.31 7.76 3.22
CA VAL A 88 -13.54 7.11 3.68
C VAL A 88 -14.15 7.85 4.86
N ILE A 89 -13.35 8.18 5.88
CA ILE A 89 -13.80 8.94 7.05
C ILE A 89 -14.29 10.33 6.64
N GLY A 90 -13.56 11.03 5.77
CA GLY A 90 -13.96 12.34 5.27
C GLY A 90 -15.30 12.32 4.52
N ASP A 91 -15.53 11.29 3.69
CA ASP A 91 -16.81 11.11 2.99
C ASP A 91 -17.95 10.81 3.98
N GLU A 92 -17.71 10.00 5.02
CA GLU A 92 -18.68 9.73 6.08
C GLU A 92 -19.05 11.00 6.88
N ASP A 93 -18.06 11.79 7.27
CA ASP A 93 -18.25 13.06 7.99
C ASP A 93 -19.03 14.08 7.13
N MET A 94 -18.70 14.19 5.85
CA MET A 94 -19.42 15.06 4.92
C MET A 94 -20.87 14.61 4.72
N ALA A 95 -21.11 13.29 4.64
CA ALA A 95 -22.45 12.74 4.54
C ALA A 95 -23.26 12.99 5.83
N GLU A 96 -22.64 12.84 7.01
CA GLU A 96 -23.28 13.12 8.30
C GLU A 96 -23.63 14.60 8.46
N ASN A 97 -22.69 15.49 8.16
CA ASN A 97 -22.93 16.93 8.21
C ASN A 97 -24.02 17.37 7.23
N SER A 98 -24.05 16.79 6.03
CA SER A 98 -25.12 17.04 5.06
C SER A 98 -26.49 16.58 5.59
N ARG A 99 -26.58 15.40 6.21
CA ARG A 99 -27.81 14.90 6.83
C ARG A 99 -28.30 15.82 7.96
N LYS A 100 -27.39 16.31 8.80
CA LYS A 100 -27.71 17.27 9.87
C LYS A 100 -28.25 18.58 9.29
N GLN A 101 -27.58 19.15 8.28
CA GLN A 101 -28.07 20.37 7.62
C GLN A 101 -29.44 20.20 6.95
N VAL A 102 -29.72 19.06 6.32
CA VAL A 102 -31.05 18.75 5.75
C VAL A 102 -32.12 18.64 6.84
N THR A 103 -31.75 18.14 8.02
CA THR A 103 -32.68 18.03 9.15
C THR A 103 -32.93 19.39 9.84
N ASP A 104 -31.93 20.27 9.82
CA ASP A 104 -31.99 21.64 10.38
C ASP A 104 -32.54 22.67 9.38
N LEU A 105 -32.92 22.27 8.17
CA LEU A 105 -33.52 23.16 7.17
C LEU A 105 -34.91 23.60 7.66
N PRO A 106 -35.14 24.90 7.92
CA PRO A 106 -36.46 25.39 8.32
C PRO A 106 -37.48 25.11 7.21
N ASP A 107 -38.67 24.65 7.58
CA ASP A 107 -39.78 24.40 6.66
C ASP A 107 -40.20 25.72 6.01
N ILE A 108 -39.71 25.96 4.80
CA ILE A 108 -40.02 27.16 4.03
C ILE A 108 -41.37 26.93 3.36
N SER A 109 -42.45 27.33 4.03
CA SER A 109 -43.77 27.43 3.39
C SER A 109 -43.71 28.52 2.31
N ILE A 110 -43.59 28.10 1.04
CA ILE A 110 -43.65 29.02 -0.09
C ILE A 110 -45.09 29.51 -0.24
N GLU A 111 -45.37 30.70 0.28
CA GLU A 111 -46.70 31.35 0.18
C GLU A 111 -47.04 31.85 -1.25
N ASP A 112 -46.08 31.82 -2.18
CA ASP A 112 -46.22 32.39 -3.53
C ASP A 112 -46.49 31.33 -4.62
N ALA A 113 -47.17 30.24 -4.26
CA ALA A 113 -47.62 29.24 -5.23
C ALA A 113 -48.70 29.85 -6.14
N LYS A 114 -48.35 30.11 -7.41
CA LYS A 114 -49.32 30.53 -8.43
C LYS A 114 -50.38 29.44 -8.62
N LYS A 115 -51.66 29.84 -8.48
CA LYS A 115 -52.83 29.06 -8.92
C LYS A 115 -52.88 28.92 -10.43
#